data_AF-A0A897MNU3-F1
#
_entry.id   AF-A0A897MNU3-F1
#
_cell.length_a   1.000
_cell.length_b   1.000
_cell.length_c   1.000
_cell.angle_alpha   90.00
_cell.angle_beta   90.00
_cell.angle_gamma   90.00
#
_symmetry.space_group_name_H-M   'P 1'
#
loop_
_entity.id
_entity.type
_entity.pdbx_description
1 polymer ?
#
loop_
_entity_poly.entity_id
_entity_poly.type
_entity_poly.pdbx_seq_one_letter_code
_entity_poly.pdbx_strand_id
1 'polypeptide(L)'
;MSDDIDSKALEGPHPSERPETSRRRNPQGIRIDPDAEAEPDTRQVVLSALVAHEPGVLANVASLFSRRQFNIESLTVGATTDENRARITLVIEEPDPGIEQAKKQLQKLVPVVSVTELPADATRRDLALIKVDGTHPDQVQSLAEMYGGQAVDAGQETVTVEITGSEQKIDAAIDAFERFGIVEIVRTGTAALTRGAERTAPNGPQIAEPESKEVPADD
;
A
#
# COMPACT_ATOMS: atom_id res chain seq x y z
N MET A 1 -33.74 28.23 72.41
CA MET A 1 -34.92 27.74 71.67
C MET A 1 -35.06 28.71 70.50
N SER A 2 -34.79 28.39 69.23
CA SER A 2 -34.65 27.12 68.55
C SER A 2 -33.93 27.40 67.21
N ASP A 3 -33.08 26.48 66.75
CA ASP A 3 -32.52 26.48 65.39
C ASP A 3 -33.58 25.90 64.43
N ASP A 4 -33.70 26.45 63.22
CA ASP A 4 -34.25 25.75 62.06
C ASP A 4 -33.69 26.37 60.77
N ILE A 5 -32.78 25.65 60.10
CA ILE A 5 -32.36 25.90 58.73
C ILE A 5 -32.96 24.78 57.88
N ASP A 6 -33.92 25.16 57.05
CA ASP A 6 -34.64 24.30 56.12
C ASP A 6 -33.71 23.81 55.00
N SER A 7 -33.29 22.55 55.06
CA SER A 7 -32.44 21.90 54.05
C SER A 7 -33.30 21.14 53.06
N LYS A 8 -33.72 21.81 51.97
CA LYS A 8 -34.31 21.12 50.81
C LYS A 8 -33.23 20.32 50.09
N ALA A 9 -33.09 19.04 50.47
CA ALA A 9 -32.40 18.05 49.68
C ALA A 9 -33.13 17.85 48.34
N LEU A 10 -32.40 17.90 47.23
CA LEU A 10 -32.94 17.54 45.92
C LEU A 10 -33.11 16.01 45.88
N GLU A 11 -34.35 15.55 45.78
CA GLU A 11 -34.68 14.13 45.63
C GLU A 11 -34.30 13.67 44.22
N GLY A 12 -33.32 12.75 44.16
CA GLY A 12 -32.96 12.08 42.90
C GLY A 12 -34.02 11.05 42.48
N PRO A 13 -34.06 10.66 41.20
CA PRO A 13 -35.05 9.73 40.68
C PRO A 13 -34.99 8.37 41.39
N HIS A 14 -36.16 7.74 41.54
CA HIS A 14 -36.33 6.48 42.24
C HIS A 14 -35.52 5.37 41.54
N PRO A 15 -34.99 4.34 42.24
CA PRO A 15 -34.13 3.31 41.65
C PRO A 15 -34.67 2.64 40.39
N SER A 16 -35.99 2.54 40.26
CA SER A 16 -36.70 1.98 39.10
C SER A 16 -36.79 2.93 37.88
N GLU A 17 -36.52 4.22 38.08
CA GLU A 17 -36.59 5.27 37.05
C GLU A 17 -35.20 5.62 36.48
N ARG A 18 -34.16 4.94 36.97
CA ARG A 18 -32.81 5.08 36.38
C ARG A 18 -32.79 4.37 35.03
N PRO A 19 -32.24 5.01 33.98
CA PRO A 19 -32.08 4.34 32.69
C PRO A 19 -31.16 3.12 32.85
N GLU A 20 -31.71 1.92 32.64
CA GLU A 20 -30.92 0.69 32.57
C GLU A 20 -30.13 0.70 31.26
N THR A 21 -28.88 1.14 31.30
CA THR A 21 -28.00 0.98 30.14
C THR A 21 -27.49 -0.45 30.14
N SER A 22 -27.96 -1.28 29.21
CA SER A 22 -27.42 -2.62 28.99
C SER A 22 -26.00 -2.55 28.41
N ARG A 23 -25.01 -2.18 29.24
CA ARG A 23 -23.60 -2.17 28.83
C ARG A 23 -22.91 -3.42 29.36
N ARG A 24 -22.35 -4.20 28.43
CA ARG A 24 -21.57 -5.41 28.71
C ARG A 24 -20.35 -5.03 29.55
N ARG A 25 -20.05 -5.84 30.57
CA ARG A 25 -18.82 -5.75 31.37
C ARG A 25 -17.94 -6.93 31.01
N ASN A 26 -16.62 -6.74 31.05
CA ASN A 26 -15.69 -7.85 30.92
C ASN A 26 -15.69 -8.71 32.23
N PRO A 27 -15.03 -9.88 32.25
CA PRO A 27 -14.99 -10.76 33.43
C PRO A 27 -14.36 -10.14 34.69
N GLN A 28 -13.70 -8.98 34.55
CA GLN A 28 -13.07 -8.23 35.64
C GLN A 28 -13.95 -7.06 36.12
N GLY A 29 -15.17 -6.91 35.61
CA GLY A 29 -16.15 -5.91 36.04
C GLY A 29 -15.88 -4.49 35.54
N ILE A 30 -14.89 -4.31 34.65
CA ILE A 30 -14.52 -3.04 34.05
C ILE A 30 -15.57 -2.64 33.00
N ARG A 31 -15.88 -1.35 32.96
CA ARG A 31 -16.74 -0.76 31.92
C ARG A 31 -16.03 -0.87 30.57
N ILE A 32 -16.67 -1.51 29.60
CA ILE A 32 -16.21 -1.50 28.21
C ILE A 32 -16.89 -0.29 27.57
N ASP A 33 -16.12 0.75 27.23
CA ASP A 33 -16.61 1.80 26.35
C ASP A 33 -16.72 1.22 24.93
N PRO A 34 -17.88 1.28 24.27
CA PRO A 34 -18.07 0.70 22.94
C PRO A 34 -17.16 1.35 21.87
N ASP A 35 -16.74 2.61 22.09
CA ASP A 35 -15.80 3.31 21.22
C ASP A 35 -14.35 2.84 21.39
N ALA A 36 -14.03 2.08 22.44
CA ALA A 36 -12.68 1.55 22.69
C ALA A 36 -12.38 0.25 21.93
N GLU A 37 -13.39 -0.40 21.33
CA GLU A 37 -13.26 -1.60 20.50
C GLU A 37 -13.41 -1.31 18.99
N ALA A 38 -13.65 -0.05 18.58
CA ALA A 38 -13.61 0.27 17.16
C ALA A 38 -12.17 0.11 16.69
N GLU A 39 -11.86 -1.00 16.01
CA GLU A 39 -10.62 -1.09 15.24
C GLU A 39 -10.62 0.12 14.28
N PRO A 40 -9.60 0.98 14.35
CA PRO A 40 -9.60 2.19 13.56
C PRO A 40 -9.62 1.82 12.07
N ASP A 41 -10.47 2.51 11.30
CA ASP A 41 -10.58 2.28 9.86
C ASP A 41 -9.20 2.38 9.20
N THR A 42 -8.81 1.30 8.53
CA THR A 42 -7.58 1.23 7.75
C THR A 42 -7.82 1.76 6.35
N ARG A 43 -6.76 2.25 5.70
CA ARG A 43 -6.78 2.52 4.27
C ARG A 43 -5.46 2.13 3.62
N GLN A 44 -5.55 1.67 2.38
CA GLN A 44 -4.38 1.35 1.57
C GLN A 44 -3.79 2.64 0.97
N VAL A 45 -2.48 2.83 1.13
CA VAL A 45 -1.75 3.98 0.58
C VAL A 45 -0.49 3.56 -0.13
N VAL A 46 -0.05 4.40 -1.08
CA VAL A 46 1.22 4.23 -1.78
C VAL A 46 2.18 5.30 -1.34
N LEU A 47 3.25 4.88 -0.67
CA LEU A 47 4.36 5.76 -0.29
C LEU A 47 5.49 5.60 -1.30
N SER A 48 5.89 6.70 -1.91
CA SER A 48 7.09 6.77 -2.74
C SER A 48 8.21 7.44 -1.95
N ALA A 49 9.27 6.69 -1.64
CA ALA A 49 10.48 7.22 -1.04
C ALA A 49 11.60 7.36 -2.09
N LEU A 50 12.14 8.56 -2.26
CA LEU A 50 13.38 8.78 -3.02
C LEU A 50 14.55 8.59 -2.06
N VAL A 51 15.48 7.69 -2.39
CA VAL A 51 16.57 7.27 -1.50
C VAL A 51 17.91 7.28 -2.20
N ALA A 52 19.00 7.28 -1.44
CA ALA A 52 20.35 7.02 -1.96
C ALA A 52 20.43 5.61 -2.54
N HIS A 53 21.10 5.47 -3.68
CA HIS A 53 21.30 4.18 -4.34
C HIS A 53 22.58 3.51 -3.84
N GLU A 54 22.56 3.06 -2.58
CA GLU A 54 23.72 2.50 -1.89
C GLU A 54 23.38 1.16 -1.21
N PRO A 55 24.38 0.26 -1.02
CA PRO A 55 24.17 -0.99 -0.31
C PRO A 55 23.57 -0.77 1.10
N GLY A 56 22.59 -1.60 1.46
CA GLY A 56 21.96 -1.58 2.79
C GLY A 56 20.76 -0.64 2.95
N VAL A 57 20.50 0.27 1.99
CA VAL A 57 19.33 1.18 2.05
C VAL A 57 18.01 0.41 2.06
N LEU A 58 17.85 -0.57 1.17
CA LEU A 58 16.67 -1.44 1.13
C LEU A 58 16.48 -2.20 2.46
N ALA A 59 17.57 -2.76 3.01
CA ALA A 59 17.54 -3.50 4.28
C ALA A 59 17.12 -2.59 5.45
N ASN A 60 17.59 -1.35 5.48
CA ASN A 60 17.21 -0.37 6.49
C ASN A 60 15.71 -0.05 6.44
N VAL A 61 15.15 0.13 5.24
CA VAL A 61 13.72 0.36 5.04
C VAL A 61 12.92 -0.87 5.46
N ALA A 62 13.25 -2.07 4.96
CA ALA A 62 12.57 -3.30 5.33
C ALA A 62 12.60 -3.55 6.86
N SER A 63 13.76 -3.33 7.49
CA SER A 63 13.93 -3.46 8.95
C SER A 63 13.11 -2.43 9.74
N LEU A 64 12.91 -1.23 9.21
CA LEU A 64 12.05 -0.23 9.85
C LEU A 64 10.60 -0.70 9.90
N PHE A 65 10.05 -1.19 8.78
CA PHE A 65 8.67 -1.65 8.70
C PHE A 65 8.45 -2.90 9.55
N SER A 66 9.37 -3.86 9.49
CA SER A 66 9.30 -5.07 10.34
C SER A 66 9.32 -4.74 11.84
N ARG A 67 10.23 -3.87 12.32
CA ARG A 67 10.32 -3.51 13.75
C ARG A 67 9.12 -2.73 14.26
N ARG A 68 8.47 -1.96 13.39
CA ARG A 68 7.28 -1.17 13.70
C ARG A 68 5.98 -1.94 13.48
N GLN A 69 6.05 -3.16 12.95
CA GLN A 69 4.92 -4.02 12.62
C GLN A 69 3.93 -3.35 11.68
N PHE A 70 4.45 -2.57 10.71
CA PHE A 70 3.61 -2.03 9.64
C PHE A 70 3.28 -3.13 8.64
N ASN A 71 2.03 -3.19 8.21
CA ASN A 71 1.58 -4.11 7.18
C ASN A 71 2.06 -3.64 5.80
N ILE A 72 2.92 -4.42 5.16
CA ILE A 72 3.40 -4.16 3.79
C ILE A 72 2.68 -5.11 2.85
N GLU A 73 1.88 -4.54 1.95
CA GLU A 73 1.26 -5.26 0.84
C GLU A 73 2.29 -5.49 -0.28
N SER A 74 3.02 -4.45 -0.66
CA SER A 74 4.12 -4.57 -1.61
C SER A 74 5.24 -3.56 -1.38
N LEU A 75 6.45 -3.95 -1.77
CA LEU A 75 7.65 -3.12 -1.73
C LEU A 75 8.45 -3.37 -3.00
N THR A 76 8.63 -2.32 -3.80
CA THR A 76 9.44 -2.36 -5.02
C THR A 76 10.54 -1.32 -4.92
N VAL A 77 11.72 -1.63 -5.45
CA VAL A 77 12.83 -0.68 -5.58
C VAL A 77 13.32 -0.64 -7.02
N GLY A 78 13.58 0.56 -7.54
CA GLY A 78 14.11 0.74 -8.88
C GLY A 78 15.04 1.95 -8.96
N ALA A 79 16.04 1.88 -9.84
CA ALA A 79 16.89 3.02 -10.15
C ALA A 79 16.05 4.16 -10.75
N THR A 80 16.49 5.40 -10.52
CA THR A 80 15.92 6.58 -11.18
C THR A 80 16.81 7.03 -12.33
N THR A 81 16.48 8.15 -12.97
CA THR A 81 17.36 8.77 -13.98
C THR A 81 18.64 9.34 -13.37
N ASP A 82 18.68 9.56 -12.05
CA ASP A 82 19.93 9.83 -11.31
C ASP A 82 20.45 8.50 -10.78
N GLU A 83 21.64 8.09 -11.22
CA GLU A 83 22.28 6.83 -10.87
C GLU A 83 22.56 6.70 -9.36
N ASN A 84 22.70 7.82 -8.65
CA ASN A 84 22.90 7.88 -7.20
C ASN A 84 21.58 7.83 -6.41
N ARG A 85 20.45 7.65 -7.11
CA ARG A 85 19.12 7.65 -6.51
C ARG A 85 18.30 6.45 -6.95
N ALA A 86 17.62 5.86 -5.98
CA ALA A 86 16.63 4.83 -6.20
C ALA A 86 15.27 5.31 -5.68
N ARG A 87 14.20 4.76 -6.24
CA ARG A 87 12.84 4.96 -5.76
C ARG A 87 12.36 3.68 -5.13
N ILE A 88 11.95 3.76 -3.87
CA ILE A 88 11.21 2.70 -3.19
C ILE A 88 9.73 3.07 -3.26
N THR A 89 8.92 2.16 -3.78
CA THR A 89 7.46 2.26 -3.75
C THR A 89 6.95 1.24 -2.73
N LEU A 90 6.22 1.71 -1.72
CA LEU A 90 5.62 0.88 -0.69
C LEU A 90 4.11 1.01 -0.76
N VAL A 91 3.41 -0.11 -0.81
CA VAL A 91 1.96 -0.18 -0.59
C VAL A 91 1.75 -0.71 0.81
N ILE A 92 1.06 0.07 1.65
CA ILE A 92 0.76 -0.30 3.03
C ILE A 92 -0.72 -0.10 3.32
N GLU A 93 -1.26 -0.90 4.22
CA GLU A 93 -2.62 -0.76 4.73
C GLU A 93 -2.55 -0.53 6.24
N GLU A 94 -2.89 0.68 6.66
CA GLU A 94 -2.75 1.12 8.04
C GLU A 94 -3.84 2.15 8.37
N PRO A 95 -4.17 2.36 9.66
CA PRO A 95 -4.92 3.53 10.10
C PRO A 95 -4.17 4.83 9.81
N ASP A 96 -4.87 5.96 9.69
CA ASP A 96 -4.25 7.27 9.43
C ASP A 96 -3.06 7.60 10.36
N PRO A 97 -3.14 7.39 11.70
CA PRO A 97 -1.99 7.57 12.58
C PRO A 97 -0.78 6.67 12.22
N GLY A 98 -1.04 5.44 11.78
CA GLY A 98 -0.03 4.48 11.35
C GLY A 98 0.66 4.92 10.06
N ILE A 99 -0.11 5.39 9.08
CA ILE A 99 0.41 5.94 7.81
C ILE A 99 1.30 7.16 8.08
N GLU A 100 0.83 8.10 8.89
CA GLU A 100 1.61 9.29 9.27
C GLU A 100 2.89 8.92 10.03
N GLN A 101 2.82 7.90 10.88
CA GLN A 101 3.98 7.38 11.56
C GLN A 101 4.97 6.74 10.58
N ALA A 102 4.51 5.91 9.64
CA ALA A 102 5.35 5.29 8.61
C ALA A 102 6.11 6.34 7.80
N LYS A 103 5.41 7.39 7.32
CA LYS A 103 6.01 8.54 6.62
C LYS A 103 7.09 9.22 7.46
N LYS A 104 6.77 9.56 8.72
CA LYS A 104 7.72 10.21 9.64
C LYS A 104 8.93 9.34 9.95
N GLN A 105 8.76 8.03 10.07
CA GLN A 105 9.87 7.13 10.35
C GLN A 105 10.78 6.95 9.13
N LEU A 106 10.21 6.83 7.92
CA LEU A 106 10.98 6.82 6.67
C LEU A 106 11.82 8.09 6.53
N GLN A 107 11.23 9.27 6.77
CA GLN A 107 11.91 10.56 6.68
C GLN A 107 13.09 10.71 7.67
N LYS A 108 13.14 9.92 8.75
CA LYS A 108 14.24 9.94 9.72
C LYS A 108 15.45 9.12 9.30
N LEU A 109 15.30 8.27 8.28
CA LEU A 109 16.41 7.48 7.78
C LEU A 109 17.35 8.39 6.98
N VAL A 110 18.62 8.44 7.36
CA VAL A 110 19.66 9.23 6.67
C VAL A 110 19.68 9.04 5.14
N PRO A 111 19.56 7.82 4.57
CA PRO A 111 19.57 7.66 3.11
C PRO A 111 18.28 8.10 2.40
N VAL A 112 17.22 8.47 3.14
CA VAL A 112 15.95 8.89 2.54
C VAL A 112 15.98 10.39 2.26
N VAL A 113 15.82 10.74 0.98
CA VAL A 113 15.84 12.13 0.50
C VAL A 113 14.46 12.76 0.60
N SER A 114 13.41 12.02 0.24
CA SER A 114 12.02 12.47 0.35
C SER A 114 11.06 11.30 0.45
N VAL A 115 9.88 11.55 1.04
CA VAL A 115 8.79 10.58 1.13
C VAL A 115 7.51 11.30 0.75
N THR A 116 6.81 10.78 -0.26
CA THR A 116 5.55 11.31 -0.77
C THR A 116 4.48 10.24 -0.70
N GLU A 117 3.32 10.57 -0.13
CA GLU A 117 2.11 9.75 -0.28
C GLU A 117 1.48 10.09 -1.64
N LEU A 118 1.31 9.09 -2.49
CA LEU A 118 0.79 9.31 -3.84
C LEU A 118 -0.73 9.48 -3.83
N PRO A 119 -1.27 10.36 -4.68
CA PRO A 119 -2.72 10.53 -4.78
C PRO A 119 -3.40 9.25 -5.28
N ALA A 120 -4.70 9.15 -5.05
CA ALA A 120 -5.50 7.99 -5.44
C ALA A 120 -5.48 7.74 -6.97
N ASP A 121 -5.32 8.80 -7.77
CA ASP A 121 -5.29 8.73 -9.23
C ASP A 121 -3.88 8.54 -9.82
N ALA A 122 -2.87 8.34 -8.96
CA ALA A 122 -1.52 8.01 -9.39
C ALA A 122 -1.50 6.79 -10.31
N THR A 123 -0.59 6.80 -11.28
CA THR A 123 -0.41 5.65 -12.18
C THR A 123 0.28 4.54 -11.40
N ARG A 124 -0.42 3.42 -11.21
CA ARG A 124 0.09 2.21 -10.52
C ARG A 124 0.13 1.05 -11.51
N ARG A 125 1.23 0.31 -11.53
CA ARG A 125 1.41 -0.88 -12.35
C ARG A 125 2.12 -1.98 -11.58
N ASP A 126 1.68 -3.21 -11.80
CA ASP A 126 2.33 -4.44 -11.35
C ASP A 126 2.54 -5.34 -12.57
N LEU A 127 3.58 -6.16 -12.53
CA LEU A 127 3.91 -7.17 -13.53
C LEU A 127 3.94 -8.53 -12.84
N ALA A 128 3.29 -9.51 -13.46
CA ALA A 128 3.34 -10.90 -13.06
C ALA A 128 3.86 -11.78 -14.19
N LEU A 129 4.71 -12.73 -13.84
CA LEU A 129 4.97 -13.92 -14.65
C LEU A 129 4.22 -15.09 -14.03
N ILE A 130 3.41 -15.76 -14.84
CA ILE A 130 2.60 -16.90 -14.42
C ILE A 130 3.02 -18.08 -15.27
N LYS A 131 3.62 -19.10 -14.65
CA LYS A 131 3.97 -20.35 -15.31
C LYS A 131 2.89 -21.38 -15.06
N VAL A 132 2.37 -21.97 -16.13
CA VAL A 132 1.31 -22.98 -16.11
C VAL A 132 1.73 -24.23 -16.86
N ASP A 133 0.98 -25.32 -16.67
CA ASP A 133 1.12 -26.53 -17.46
C ASP A 133 0.90 -26.27 -18.96
N GLY A 134 1.71 -26.92 -19.78
CA GLY A 134 1.79 -26.75 -21.22
C GLY A 134 0.83 -27.60 -22.04
N THR A 135 -0.15 -28.30 -21.43
CA THR A 135 -1.06 -29.19 -22.18
C THR A 135 -1.92 -28.44 -23.21
N HIS A 136 -2.23 -27.16 -22.97
CA HIS A 136 -3.09 -26.35 -23.84
C HIS A 136 -2.49 -24.96 -24.15
N PRO A 137 -1.35 -24.89 -24.86
CA PRO A 137 -0.60 -23.64 -25.03
C PRO A 137 -1.42 -22.57 -25.77
N ASP A 138 -2.23 -22.96 -26.75
CA ASP A 138 -3.08 -22.04 -27.52
C ASP A 138 -4.16 -21.37 -26.64
N GLN A 139 -4.72 -22.12 -25.68
CA GLN A 139 -5.73 -21.60 -24.76
C GLN A 139 -5.10 -20.69 -23.70
N VAL A 140 -3.90 -21.05 -23.22
CA VAL A 140 -3.10 -20.24 -22.31
C VAL A 140 -2.77 -18.89 -22.96
N GLN A 141 -2.30 -18.90 -24.20
CA GLN A 141 -2.03 -17.68 -24.98
C GLN A 141 -3.29 -16.85 -25.18
N SER A 142 -4.40 -17.47 -25.57
CA SER A 142 -5.69 -16.77 -25.75
C SER A 142 -6.18 -16.12 -24.45
N LEU A 143 -6.01 -16.79 -23.30
CA LEU A 143 -6.33 -16.21 -22.00
C LEU A 143 -5.41 -15.03 -21.67
N ALA A 144 -4.10 -15.16 -21.93
CA ALA A 144 -3.15 -14.08 -21.71
C ALA A 144 -3.55 -12.84 -22.51
N GLU A 145 -3.91 -12.99 -23.78
CA GLU A 145 -4.35 -11.90 -24.65
C GLU A 145 -5.61 -11.18 -24.13
N MET A 146 -6.56 -11.91 -23.53
CA MET A 146 -7.76 -11.30 -22.91
C MET A 146 -7.39 -10.40 -21.73
N TYR A 147 -6.30 -10.71 -21.01
CA TYR A 147 -5.73 -9.85 -19.98
C TYR A 147 -4.65 -8.90 -20.54
N GLY A 148 -4.52 -8.75 -21.86
CA GLY A 148 -3.49 -7.92 -22.48
C GLY A 148 -2.06 -8.32 -22.09
N GLY A 149 -1.85 -9.59 -21.82
CA GLY A 149 -0.56 -10.24 -21.63
C GLY A 149 -0.15 -11.05 -22.85
N GLN A 150 0.97 -11.77 -22.72
CA GLN A 150 1.54 -12.59 -23.80
C GLN A 150 2.34 -13.76 -23.23
N ALA A 151 2.40 -14.89 -23.94
CA ALA A 151 3.37 -15.93 -23.65
C ALA A 151 4.78 -15.42 -23.96
N VAL A 152 5.66 -15.48 -22.96
CA VAL A 152 7.07 -15.10 -23.08
C VAL A 152 7.99 -16.33 -23.18
N ASP A 153 7.48 -17.51 -22.82
CA ASP A 153 8.14 -18.79 -22.98
C ASP A 153 7.11 -19.90 -23.19
N ALA A 154 7.40 -20.84 -24.10
CA ALA A 154 6.55 -21.97 -24.42
C ALA A 154 7.42 -23.22 -24.63
N GLY A 155 7.49 -24.06 -23.59
CA GLY A 155 8.16 -25.34 -23.59
C GLY A 155 7.19 -26.50 -23.86
N GLN A 156 7.73 -27.73 -23.85
CA GLN A 156 6.91 -28.95 -24.02
C GLN A 156 6.00 -29.23 -22.81
N GLU A 157 6.44 -28.84 -21.61
CA GLU A 157 5.75 -29.15 -20.35
C GLU A 157 5.07 -27.93 -19.73
N THR A 158 5.52 -26.71 -20.06
CA THR A 158 5.03 -25.48 -19.42
C THR A 158 4.97 -24.32 -20.40
N VAL A 159 4.10 -23.36 -20.08
CA VAL A 159 4.03 -22.05 -20.75
C VAL A 159 4.13 -20.97 -19.68
N THR A 160 4.96 -19.96 -19.91
CA THR A 160 5.05 -18.79 -19.04
C THR A 160 4.45 -17.58 -19.74
N VAL A 161 3.49 -16.93 -19.09
CA VAL A 161 2.86 -15.71 -19.58
C VAL A 161 3.28 -14.51 -18.75
N GLU A 162 3.45 -13.37 -19.40
CA GLU A 162 3.65 -12.07 -18.77
C GLU A 162 2.36 -11.27 -18.82
N ILE A 163 1.98 -10.66 -17.69
CA ILE A 163 0.83 -9.77 -17.60
C ILE A 163 1.24 -8.53 -16.83
N THR A 164 0.91 -7.36 -17.39
CA THR A 164 1.11 -6.07 -16.73
C THR A 164 -0.23 -5.35 -16.55
N GLY A 165 -0.48 -4.79 -15.36
CA GLY A 165 -1.82 -4.35 -14.98
C GLY A 165 -1.87 -3.52 -13.71
N SER A 166 -3.09 -3.19 -13.28
CA SER A 166 -3.34 -2.89 -11.88
C SER A 166 -3.28 -4.19 -11.08
N GLU A 167 -3.07 -4.09 -9.77
CA GLU A 167 -3.10 -5.23 -8.85
C GLU A 167 -4.36 -6.09 -9.03
N GLN A 168 -5.55 -5.46 -9.06
CA GLN A 168 -6.81 -6.20 -9.27
C GLN A 168 -6.86 -6.95 -10.61
N LYS A 169 -6.23 -6.41 -11.66
CA LYS A 169 -6.16 -7.08 -12.97
C LYS A 169 -5.23 -8.30 -12.91
N ILE A 170 -4.11 -8.18 -12.20
CA ILE A 170 -3.17 -9.29 -11.99
C ILE A 170 -3.84 -10.40 -11.17
N ASP A 171 -4.51 -10.06 -10.08
CA ASP A 171 -5.21 -11.04 -9.24
C ASP A 171 -6.28 -11.79 -10.04
N ALA A 172 -7.13 -11.05 -10.77
CA ALA A 172 -8.14 -11.65 -11.64
C ALA A 172 -7.55 -12.51 -12.76
N ALA A 173 -6.34 -12.21 -13.23
CA ALA A 173 -5.65 -13.04 -14.21
C ALA A 173 -5.15 -14.34 -13.56
N ILE A 174 -4.50 -14.25 -12.41
CA ILE A 174 -4.03 -15.41 -11.64
C ILE A 174 -5.17 -16.39 -11.39
N ASP A 175 -6.32 -15.89 -10.90
CA ASP A 175 -7.53 -16.70 -10.68
C ASP A 175 -7.98 -17.42 -11.96
N ALA A 176 -7.92 -16.73 -13.10
CA ALA A 176 -8.30 -17.32 -14.39
C ALA A 176 -7.29 -18.37 -14.88
N PHE A 177 -6.00 -18.22 -14.55
CA PHE A 177 -4.95 -19.18 -14.90
C PHE A 177 -4.92 -20.43 -14.01
N GLU A 178 -5.58 -20.42 -12.83
CA GLU A 178 -5.67 -21.60 -11.96
C GLU A 178 -6.17 -22.85 -12.69
N ARG A 179 -7.09 -22.68 -13.65
CA ARG A 179 -7.64 -23.77 -14.47
C ARG A 179 -6.61 -24.52 -15.32
N PHE A 180 -5.47 -23.92 -15.59
CA PHE A 180 -4.39 -24.51 -16.38
C PHE A 180 -3.32 -25.17 -15.50
N GLY A 181 -3.49 -25.18 -14.16
CA GLY A 181 -2.50 -25.72 -13.25
C GLY A 181 -1.28 -24.80 -13.19
N ILE A 182 -1.34 -23.80 -12.31
CA ILE A 182 -0.21 -22.91 -12.05
C ILE A 182 0.92 -23.70 -11.39
N VAL A 183 2.10 -23.64 -12.01
CA VAL A 183 3.34 -24.25 -11.52
C VAL A 183 4.05 -23.29 -10.56
N GLU A 184 4.22 -22.03 -10.97
CA GLU A 184 4.81 -20.98 -10.16
C GLU A 184 4.40 -19.58 -10.64
N ILE A 185 4.49 -18.61 -9.74
CA ILE A 185 4.19 -17.19 -10.00
C ILE A 185 5.29 -16.33 -9.41
N VAL A 186 5.67 -15.28 -10.11
CA VAL A 186 6.40 -14.15 -9.53
C VAL A 186 5.72 -12.84 -9.87
N ARG A 187 5.66 -11.93 -8.90
CA ARG A 187 5.14 -10.56 -9.05
C ARG A 187 6.23 -9.56 -8.70
N THR A 188 6.25 -8.41 -9.38
CA THR A 188 7.22 -7.35 -9.13
C THR A 188 6.85 -6.46 -7.94
N GLY A 189 5.57 -6.46 -7.57
CA GLY A 189 4.99 -5.46 -6.68
C GLY A 189 4.67 -4.16 -7.43
N THR A 190 3.99 -3.25 -6.75
CA THR A 190 3.50 -2.02 -7.39
C THR A 190 4.63 -1.02 -7.66
N ALA A 191 4.82 -0.68 -8.93
CA ALA A 191 5.49 0.53 -9.36
C ALA A 191 4.48 1.67 -9.50
N ALA A 192 4.81 2.86 -8.99
CA ALA A 192 3.89 3.99 -9.05
C ALA A 192 4.57 5.34 -9.26
N LEU A 193 3.88 6.22 -10.00
CA LEU A 193 4.25 7.62 -10.23
C LEU A 193 3.01 8.52 -10.16
N THR A 194 3.20 9.79 -9.81
CA THR A 194 2.15 10.80 -9.96
C THR A 194 1.75 10.92 -11.44
N ARG A 195 0.50 11.34 -11.68
CA ARG A 195 -0.04 11.50 -13.03
C ARG A 195 0.22 12.92 -13.54
N GLY A 196 0.34 13.08 -14.87
CA GLY A 196 0.47 14.39 -15.50
C GLY A 196 1.86 15.02 -15.30
N ALA A 197 1.89 16.36 -15.23
CA ALA A 197 3.12 17.13 -15.09
C ALA A 197 3.68 17.15 -13.64
N GLU A 198 2.93 16.61 -12.68
CA GLU A 198 3.33 16.63 -11.28
C GLU A 198 4.46 15.65 -11.02
N ARG A 199 5.51 16.07 -10.31
CA ARG A 199 6.63 15.19 -9.96
C ARG A 199 6.30 14.38 -8.71
N THR A 200 6.60 13.08 -8.73
CA THR A 200 6.42 12.17 -7.59
C THR A 200 7.27 12.55 -6.36
N ALA A 201 8.38 13.26 -6.57
CA ALA A 201 9.24 13.82 -5.51
C ALA A 201 9.38 15.34 -5.70
N PRO A 202 8.38 16.14 -5.32
CA PRO A 202 8.37 17.58 -5.60
C PRO A 202 9.49 18.33 -4.87
N ASN A 203 9.93 17.81 -3.71
CA ASN A 203 11.02 18.37 -2.91
C ASN A 203 12.37 17.64 -3.12
N GLY A 204 12.47 16.73 -4.11
CA GLY A 204 13.71 16.05 -4.44
C GLY A 204 14.66 16.92 -5.28
N PRO A 205 15.94 16.51 -5.46
CA PRO A 205 16.86 17.21 -6.34
C PRO A 205 16.26 17.37 -7.74
N GLN A 206 16.35 18.58 -8.30
CA GLN A 206 15.85 18.87 -9.63
C GLN A 206 16.70 18.10 -10.65
N ILE A 207 16.11 17.09 -11.29
CA ILE A 207 16.68 16.50 -12.50
C ILE A 207 16.65 17.62 -13.55
N ALA A 208 17.82 17.96 -14.10
CA ALA A 208 17.97 18.93 -15.16
C ALA A 208 17.02 18.58 -16.31
N GLU A 209 16.29 19.57 -16.83
CA GLU A 209 15.43 19.37 -17.99
C GLU A 209 16.27 18.82 -19.15
N PRO A 210 15.75 17.85 -19.92
CA PRO A 210 16.45 17.45 -21.14
C PRO A 210 16.53 18.68 -22.04
N GLU A 211 17.76 19.10 -22.38
CA GLU A 211 17.97 20.16 -23.36
C GLU A 211 17.13 19.82 -24.59
N SER A 212 16.18 20.71 -24.91
CA SER A 212 15.38 20.62 -26.12
C SER A 212 16.35 20.64 -27.29
N LYS A 213 16.63 19.47 -27.87
CA LYS A 213 17.31 19.39 -29.16
C LYS A 213 16.37 20.07 -30.15
N GLU A 214 16.72 21.28 -30.57
CA GLU A 214 16.16 21.88 -31.78
C GLU A 214 16.31 20.84 -32.89
N VAL A 215 15.18 20.32 -33.35
CA VAL A 215 15.13 19.53 -34.56
C VAL A 215 15.43 20.53 -35.67
N PRO A 216 16.57 20.43 -36.38
CA PRO A 216 16.81 21.31 -37.52
C PRO A 216 15.68 21.06 -38.51
N ALA A 217 15.01 22.14 -38.92
CA ALA A 217 14.04 22.08 -40.00
C ALA A 217 14.79 21.59 -41.26
N ASP A 218 14.37 20.44 -41.80
CA ASP A 218 14.78 20.01 -43.13
C ASP A 218 14.28 21.05 -44.14
N ASP A 219 15.21 21.65 -44.89
CA ASP A 219 15.01 22.52 -46.06
C ASP A 219 15.07 21.68 -47.34
#